data_AF-A0A944IND6-F1
#
_entry.id   AF-A0A944IND6-F1
#
_cell.length_a   1.000
_cell.length_b   1.000
_cell.length_c   1.000
_cell.angle_alpha   90.00
_cell.angle_beta   90.00
_cell.angle_gamma   90.00
#
_symmetry.space_group_name_H-M   'P 1'
#
loop_
_entity.id
_entity.type
_entity.pdbx_description
1 polymer ?
#
loop_
_entity_poly.entity_id
_entity_poly.type
_entity_poly.pdbx_seq_one_letter_code
_entity_poly.pdbx_strand_id
1 'polypeptide(L)'
;MFQVTRFLGATALCAAALASLSAAPTAAATAPAGPAAAPTPAVPASPAGRFAPPPVRDEDRAHHLTITVRDAGAGKDGTYELYCRPGRGSHPDPAGACAAVDRSTRAGQDAFAPVPEGSFCTMQYGGPATAHVTGVWAGQRVDATYDRRDGCRIARWNRLVPLLPDLGPAAS
;
A
#
# COMPACT_ATOMS: atom_id res chain seq x y z
N MET A 1 41.93 21.18 31.37
CA MET A 1 43.15 20.69 30.71
C MET A 1 43.43 19.30 31.24
N PHE A 2 43.76 18.34 30.36
CA PHE A 2 43.91 16.88 30.56
C PHE A 2 42.72 15.97 30.18
N GLN A 3 42.70 15.67 28.88
CA GLN A 3 42.68 14.32 28.26
C GLN A 3 41.74 13.26 28.86
N VAL A 4 40.63 12.98 28.17
CA VAL A 4 39.93 11.69 28.26
C VAL A 4 40.07 10.97 26.92
N THR A 5 40.70 9.81 27.01
CA THR A 5 41.24 8.95 25.96
C THR A 5 40.17 8.36 25.05
N ARG A 6 40.39 8.49 23.74
CA ARG A 6 39.68 7.78 22.68
C ARG A 6 39.94 6.27 22.78
N PHE A 7 38.90 5.47 22.96
CA PHE A 7 38.95 4.04 22.68
C PHE A 7 38.57 3.77 21.22
N LEU A 8 39.58 3.43 20.41
CA LEU A 8 39.40 2.72 19.15
C LEU A 8 39.11 1.24 19.48
N GLY A 9 37.99 0.72 19.01
CA GLY A 9 37.66 -0.71 19.03
C GLY A 9 37.25 -1.17 17.64
N ALA A 10 38.01 -2.10 17.08
CA ALA A 10 38.02 -2.49 15.68
C ALA A 10 37.06 -3.65 15.36
N THR A 11 36.51 -3.58 14.13
CA THR A 11 36.26 -4.66 13.15
C THR A 11 35.74 -6.03 13.60
N ALA A 12 34.62 -6.44 12.98
CA ALA A 12 34.45 -7.81 12.49
C ALA A 12 33.66 -7.79 11.18
N LEU A 13 34.38 -7.89 10.04
CA LEU A 13 33.82 -8.31 8.76
C LEU A 13 33.44 -9.79 8.87
N CYS A 14 32.23 -10.14 8.44
CA CYS A 14 31.92 -11.51 8.04
C CYS A 14 31.30 -11.47 6.64
N ALA A 15 32.13 -11.79 5.66
CA ALA A 15 31.73 -12.05 4.28
C ALA A 15 31.46 -13.55 4.12
N ALA A 16 30.30 -13.92 3.58
CA ALA A 16 30.03 -15.21 2.97
C ALA A 16 28.64 -15.14 2.32
N ALA A 17 28.34 -15.74 1.16
CA ALA A 17 29.10 -16.24 0.04
C ALA A 17 28.04 -16.42 -1.08
N LEU A 18 28.44 -16.16 -2.32
CA LEU A 18 27.64 -16.41 -3.52
C LEU A 18 27.49 -17.92 -3.75
N ALA A 19 26.29 -18.40 -4.11
CA ALA A 19 26.13 -19.68 -4.79
C ALA A 19 24.85 -19.70 -5.64
N SER A 20 25.04 -19.46 -6.93
CA SER A 20 24.17 -19.80 -8.04
C SER A 20 24.09 -21.32 -8.22
N LEU A 21 22.95 -21.88 -8.67
CA LEU A 21 22.91 -22.83 -9.81
C LEU A 21 21.49 -23.27 -10.23
N SER A 22 21.24 -22.97 -11.51
CA SER A 22 20.47 -23.65 -12.57
C SER A 22 19.86 -25.04 -12.32
N ALA A 23 18.65 -25.27 -12.84
CA ALA A 23 18.40 -26.28 -13.89
C ALA A 23 16.91 -26.25 -14.32
N ALA A 24 16.67 -25.99 -15.60
CA ALA A 24 15.38 -26.18 -16.27
C ALA A 24 15.29 -27.62 -16.82
N PRO A 25 14.12 -28.28 -16.77
CA PRO A 25 13.87 -29.45 -17.58
C PRO A 25 13.15 -29.06 -18.88
N THR A 26 13.80 -29.34 -20.00
CA THR A 26 13.26 -29.41 -21.35
C THR A 26 12.45 -30.69 -21.52
N ALA A 27 11.14 -30.58 -21.77
CA ALA A 27 10.30 -31.71 -22.18
C ALA A 27 9.91 -31.52 -23.66
N ALA A 28 10.59 -32.29 -24.52
CA ALA A 28 10.22 -32.46 -25.92
C ALA A 28 9.03 -33.43 -26.00
N ALA A 29 7.95 -33.03 -26.66
CA ALA A 29 6.84 -33.90 -27.00
C ALA A 29 6.69 -33.96 -28.53
N THR A 30 6.77 -35.18 -29.03
CA THR A 30 6.68 -35.63 -30.42
C THR A 30 5.29 -35.43 -31.01
N ALA A 31 5.24 -35.01 -32.28
CA ALA A 31 4.03 -34.85 -33.08
C ALA A 31 3.58 -36.19 -33.72
N PRO A 32 2.27 -36.42 -33.86
CA PRO A 32 1.72 -37.26 -34.91
C PRO A 32 1.00 -36.44 -35.99
N ALA A 33 1.15 -36.90 -37.23
CA ALA A 33 0.59 -36.34 -38.44
C ALA A 33 -0.82 -36.88 -38.76
N GLY A 34 -1.65 -36.02 -39.37
CA GLY A 34 -2.80 -36.37 -40.23
C GLY A 34 -4.19 -35.95 -39.71
N PRO A 35 -5.25 -35.93 -40.55
CA PRO A 35 -5.34 -35.54 -41.96
C PRO A 35 -6.50 -34.54 -42.25
N ALA A 36 -6.69 -34.23 -43.53
CA ALA A 36 -7.91 -33.75 -44.20
C ALA A 36 -8.35 -32.28 -44.01
N ALA A 37 -8.08 -31.48 -45.05
CA ALA A 37 -8.64 -30.15 -45.25
C ALA A 37 -10.16 -30.22 -45.51
N ALA A 38 -10.93 -29.61 -44.61
CA ALA A 38 -12.32 -29.23 -44.85
C ALA A 38 -12.38 -27.77 -45.33
N PRO A 39 -13.34 -27.39 -46.18
CA PRO A 39 -13.49 -26.00 -46.61
C PRO A 39 -13.95 -25.12 -45.44
N THR A 40 -13.16 -24.09 -45.13
CA THR A 40 -13.47 -23.08 -44.12
C THR A 40 -14.58 -22.15 -44.62
N PRO A 41 -15.69 -21.96 -43.89
CA PRO A 41 -16.59 -20.85 -44.16
C PRO A 41 -15.83 -19.54 -43.88
N ALA A 42 -15.91 -18.59 -44.80
CA ALA A 42 -15.38 -17.25 -44.61
C ALA A 42 -16.11 -16.59 -43.44
N VAL A 43 -15.47 -16.55 -42.27
CA VAL A 43 -15.94 -15.79 -41.12
C VAL A 43 -15.77 -14.31 -41.49
N PRO A 44 -16.83 -13.49 -41.47
CA PRO A 44 -16.66 -12.05 -41.65
C PRO A 44 -15.69 -11.56 -40.58
N ALA A 45 -14.68 -10.80 -41.00
CA ALA A 45 -13.77 -10.15 -40.07
C ALA A 45 -14.60 -9.27 -39.13
N SER A 46 -14.82 -9.73 -37.89
CA SER A 46 -15.27 -8.85 -36.82
C SER A 46 -14.32 -7.67 -36.82
N PRO A 47 -14.80 -6.41 -36.91
CA PRO A 47 -13.92 -5.30 -36.66
C PRO A 47 -13.45 -5.52 -35.23
N ALA A 48 -12.19 -5.92 -35.07
CA ALA A 48 -11.47 -5.77 -33.83
C ALA A 48 -11.34 -4.26 -33.63
N GLY A 49 -12.46 -3.64 -33.23
CA GLY A 49 -12.46 -2.34 -32.61
C GLY A 49 -11.50 -2.49 -31.46
N ARG A 50 -10.32 -1.89 -31.63
CA ARG A 50 -9.31 -1.84 -30.59
C ARG A 50 -10.06 -1.38 -29.35
N PHE A 51 -10.21 -2.26 -28.36
CA PHE A 51 -10.71 -1.90 -27.04
C PHE A 51 -9.58 -1.07 -26.39
N ALA A 52 -9.38 0.13 -26.93
CA ALA A 52 -8.56 1.12 -26.28
C ALA A 52 -9.31 1.46 -24.98
N PRO A 53 -8.66 1.33 -23.80
CA PRO A 53 -9.29 1.75 -22.57
C PRO A 53 -9.71 3.22 -22.71
N PRO A 54 -10.88 3.60 -22.16
CA PRO A 54 -11.35 4.97 -22.24
C PRO A 54 -10.26 5.92 -21.69
N PRO A 55 -10.14 7.15 -22.24
CA PRO A 55 -9.20 8.11 -21.70
C PRO A 55 -9.53 8.39 -20.24
N VAL A 56 -8.54 8.25 -19.36
CA VAL A 56 -8.69 8.50 -17.92
C VAL A 56 -9.11 9.96 -17.73
N ARG A 57 -10.26 10.19 -17.12
CA ARG A 57 -10.84 11.52 -16.91
C ARG A 57 -10.23 12.16 -15.66
N ASP A 58 -10.38 13.47 -15.49
CA ASP A 58 -9.80 14.15 -14.32
C ASP A 58 -10.49 13.76 -13.01
N GLU A 59 -11.77 13.40 -13.08
CA GLU A 59 -12.52 12.76 -11.99
C GLU A 59 -11.90 11.43 -11.54
N ASP A 60 -11.38 10.62 -12.47
CA ASP A 60 -10.66 9.37 -12.15
C ASP A 60 -9.28 9.61 -11.51
N ARG A 61 -8.77 10.85 -11.64
CA ARG A 61 -7.51 11.31 -11.05
C ARG A 61 -7.70 12.12 -9.77
N ALA A 62 -8.92 12.25 -9.23
CA ALA A 62 -9.12 12.96 -7.98
C ALA A 62 -8.45 12.23 -6.80
N HIS A 63 -7.64 12.97 -6.04
CA HIS A 63 -7.00 12.52 -4.80
C HIS A 63 -7.15 13.61 -3.75
N HIS A 64 -8.31 13.64 -3.12
CA HIS A 64 -8.64 14.59 -2.08
C HIS A 64 -9.23 13.85 -0.90
N LEU A 65 -8.56 13.92 0.24
CA LEU A 65 -8.99 13.30 1.48
C LEU A 65 -9.12 14.35 2.58
N THR A 66 -10.11 14.16 3.44
CA THR A 66 -10.26 14.85 4.71
C THR A 66 -10.03 13.83 5.82
N ILE A 67 -9.07 14.10 6.70
CA ILE A 67 -8.63 13.21 7.77
C ILE A 67 -8.99 13.86 9.11
N THR A 68 -9.89 13.26 9.87
CA THR A 68 -10.19 13.71 11.24
C THR A 68 -9.58 12.74 12.24
N VAL A 69 -8.69 13.24 13.10
CA VAL A 69 -8.02 12.46 14.16
C VAL A 69 -8.52 12.92 15.53
N ARG A 70 -8.75 11.96 16.43
CA ARG A 70 -9.18 12.20 17.81
C ARG A 70 -8.41 11.30 18.77
N ASP A 71 -8.21 11.77 19.99
CA ASP A 71 -7.63 11.01 21.11
C ASP A 71 -6.20 10.48 20.83
N ALA A 72 -5.48 11.13 19.92
CA ALA A 72 -4.10 10.84 19.54
C ALA A 72 -3.07 11.66 20.36
N GLY A 73 -3.55 12.60 21.18
CA GLY A 73 -2.75 13.44 22.06
C GLY A 73 -2.52 14.85 21.51
N ALA A 74 -1.93 15.71 22.36
CA ALA A 74 -1.74 17.12 22.05
C ALA A 74 -0.96 17.32 20.73
N GLY A 75 -1.51 18.15 19.83
CA GLY A 75 -0.91 18.48 18.54
C GLY A 75 -1.10 17.42 17.44
N LYS A 76 -1.74 16.29 17.72
CA LYS A 76 -2.02 15.22 16.75
C LYS A 76 -3.51 15.10 16.38
N ASP A 77 -4.37 15.64 17.23
CA ASP A 77 -5.81 15.71 16.98
C ASP A 77 -6.15 16.89 16.07
N GLY A 78 -7.21 16.73 15.27
CA GLY A 78 -7.69 17.76 14.37
C GLY A 78 -8.28 17.21 13.08
N THR A 79 -8.68 18.12 12.19
CA THR A 79 -9.13 17.80 10.85
C THR A 79 -8.15 18.36 9.84
N TYR A 80 -7.69 17.51 8.93
CA TYR A 80 -6.66 17.81 7.95
C TYR A 80 -7.18 17.59 6.54
N GLU A 81 -6.90 18.56 5.68
CA GLU A 81 -7.13 18.48 4.25
C GLU A 81 -5.87 17.96 3.58
N LEU A 82 -6.05 17.00 2.67
CA LEU A 82 -4.98 16.41 1.89
C LEU A 82 -5.37 16.34 0.42
N TYR A 83 -4.59 17.00 -0.42
CA TYR A 83 -4.69 16.86 -1.87
C TYR A 83 -3.40 16.27 -2.38
N CYS A 84 -3.49 15.26 -3.25
CA CYS A 84 -2.32 14.65 -3.87
C CYS A 84 -2.20 15.09 -5.34
N ARG A 85 -0.95 15.16 -5.83
CA ARG A 85 -0.57 15.53 -7.21
C ARG A 85 -0.91 16.99 -7.59
N PRO A 86 -0.17 17.99 -7.07
CA PRO A 86 0.92 17.88 -6.09
C PRO A 86 0.38 17.77 -4.65
N GLY A 87 1.19 17.18 -3.76
CA GLY A 87 0.90 17.08 -2.33
C GLY A 87 0.73 18.47 -1.70
N ARG A 88 -0.43 18.75 -1.10
CA ARG A 88 -0.75 20.01 -0.42
C ARG A 88 -1.92 19.84 0.56
N GLY A 89 -2.24 20.88 1.30
CA GLY A 89 -3.36 20.93 2.24
C GLY A 89 -2.89 21.29 3.65
N SER A 90 -3.76 21.12 4.64
CA SER A 90 -3.43 21.40 6.05
C SER A 90 -2.77 20.22 6.77
N HIS A 91 -2.66 19.06 6.12
CA HIS A 91 -1.95 17.91 6.68
C HIS A 91 -0.48 18.26 7.02
N PRO A 92 0.07 17.84 8.18
CA PRO A 92 1.44 18.20 8.59
C PRO A 92 2.54 17.73 7.62
N ASP A 93 2.30 16.63 6.92
CA ASP A 93 3.17 16.10 5.87
C ASP A 93 2.33 15.65 4.66
N PRO A 94 1.95 16.56 3.74
CA PRO A 94 1.09 16.20 2.62
C PRO A 94 1.75 15.20 1.67
N ALA A 95 3.05 15.36 1.40
CA ALA A 95 3.77 14.50 0.45
C ALA A 95 3.93 13.08 0.99
N GLY A 96 4.34 12.93 2.25
CA GLY A 96 4.47 11.62 2.88
C GLY A 96 3.13 10.92 3.07
N ALA A 97 2.07 11.66 3.43
CA ALA A 97 0.71 11.11 3.55
C ALA A 97 0.22 10.52 2.22
N CYS A 98 0.36 11.27 1.12
CA CYS A 98 0.03 10.78 -0.22
C CYS A 98 0.85 9.51 -0.57
N ALA A 99 2.15 9.51 -0.25
CA ALA A 99 3.02 8.37 -0.53
C ALA A 99 2.64 7.11 0.29
N ALA A 100 2.16 7.28 1.53
CA ALA A 100 1.70 6.16 2.36
C ALA A 100 0.48 5.47 1.75
N VAL A 101 -0.55 6.24 1.36
CA VAL A 101 -1.75 5.69 0.71
C VAL A 101 -1.41 5.04 -0.63
N ASP A 102 -0.58 5.70 -1.45
CA ASP A 102 -0.09 5.14 -2.72
C ASP A 102 0.64 3.80 -2.50
N ARG A 103 1.48 3.68 -1.47
CA ARG A 103 2.21 2.44 -1.16
C ARG A 103 1.26 1.33 -0.76
N SER A 104 0.32 1.59 0.13
CA SER A 104 -0.66 0.60 0.58
C SER A 104 -1.52 0.10 -0.58
N THR A 105 -2.02 1.02 -1.42
CA THR A 105 -2.84 0.66 -2.59
C THR A 105 -2.07 -0.12 -3.66
N ARG A 106 -0.81 0.26 -3.95
CA ARG A 106 0.04 -0.48 -4.91
C ARG A 106 0.47 -1.86 -4.42
N ALA A 107 0.52 -2.08 -3.10
CA ALA A 107 0.84 -3.38 -2.52
C ALA A 107 -0.33 -4.40 -2.65
N GLY A 108 -1.39 -4.07 -3.41
CA GLY A 108 -2.57 -4.91 -3.56
C GLY A 108 -3.45 -4.93 -2.31
N GLN A 109 -3.23 -4.00 -1.38
CA GLN A 109 -4.02 -3.86 -0.17
C GLN A 109 -5.04 -2.74 -0.38
N ASP A 110 -6.27 -2.96 0.04
CA ASP A 110 -7.20 -1.85 0.16
C ASP A 110 -6.88 -1.10 1.46
N ALA A 111 -6.28 0.08 1.30
CA ALA A 111 -5.93 0.98 2.41
C ALA A 111 -7.16 1.32 3.26
N PHE A 112 -8.32 1.47 2.62
CA PHE A 112 -9.55 1.98 3.20
C PHE A 112 -10.50 0.88 3.66
N ALA A 113 -10.32 -0.36 3.18
CA ALA A 113 -11.07 -1.51 3.68
C ALA A 113 -10.84 -1.76 5.17
N PRO A 114 -11.88 -2.14 5.92
CA PRO A 114 -11.74 -2.54 7.32
C PRO A 114 -10.96 -3.84 7.46
N VAL A 115 -10.55 -4.16 8.70
CA VAL A 115 -10.07 -5.50 9.03
C VAL A 115 -11.21 -6.49 8.80
N PRO A 116 -11.02 -7.57 8.02
CA PRO A 116 -12.07 -8.57 7.80
C PRO A 116 -12.58 -9.18 9.10
N GLU A 117 -13.88 -9.44 9.15
CA GLU A 117 -14.47 -10.17 10.27
C GLU A 117 -13.85 -11.58 10.40
N GLY A 118 -13.70 -12.05 11.63
CA GLY A 118 -13.08 -13.35 11.90
C GLY A 118 -11.56 -13.39 11.73
N SER A 119 -10.90 -12.25 11.47
CA SER A 119 -9.43 -12.17 11.46
C SER A 119 -8.84 -12.58 12.81
N PHE A 120 -7.78 -13.39 12.78
CA PHE A 120 -7.04 -13.78 13.98
C PHE A 120 -6.14 -12.63 14.46
N CYS A 121 -6.69 -11.76 15.29
CA CYS A 121 -6.03 -10.58 15.80
C CYS A 121 -5.61 -10.75 17.26
N THR A 122 -4.43 -10.24 17.62
CA THR A 122 -4.02 -10.20 19.03
C THR A 122 -4.87 -9.20 19.80
N MET A 123 -5.14 -9.46 21.08
CA MET A 123 -5.89 -8.55 21.98
C MET A 123 -5.06 -7.35 22.48
N GLN A 124 -4.07 -6.91 21.72
CA GLN A 124 -3.22 -5.77 22.07
C GLN A 124 -3.99 -4.46 21.87
N TYR A 125 -4.16 -3.69 22.94
CA TYR A 125 -4.79 -2.38 22.88
C TYR A 125 -3.75 -1.27 22.66
N GLY A 126 -3.88 -0.54 21.55
CA GLY A 126 -2.92 0.50 21.15
C GLY A 126 -3.19 1.86 21.77
N GLY A 127 -4.33 2.06 22.41
CA GLY A 127 -4.78 3.36 22.93
C GLY A 127 -6.09 3.84 22.30
N PRO A 128 -6.63 4.97 22.76
CA PRO A 128 -7.99 5.43 22.41
C PRO A 128 -8.08 6.09 21.03
N ALA A 129 -6.94 6.40 20.40
CA ALA A 129 -6.90 7.17 19.17
C ALA A 129 -7.77 6.57 18.06
N THR A 130 -8.54 7.45 17.42
CA THR A 130 -9.34 7.14 16.23
C THR A 130 -9.04 8.10 15.10
N ALA A 131 -9.27 7.65 13.87
CA ALA A 131 -9.24 8.51 12.71
C ALA A 131 -10.38 8.17 11.76
N HIS A 132 -10.93 9.19 11.12
CA HIS A 132 -11.95 9.06 10.09
C HIS A 132 -11.46 9.75 8.82
N VAL A 133 -11.37 8.98 7.74
CA VAL A 133 -10.86 9.44 6.44
C VAL A 133 -12.00 9.40 5.45
N THR A 134 -12.29 10.53 4.84
CA THR A 134 -13.32 10.67 3.80
C THR A 134 -12.77 11.33 2.56
N GLY A 135 -13.46 11.20 1.43
CA GLY A 135 -13.15 11.94 0.20
C GLY A 135 -13.11 11.06 -1.04
N VAL A 136 -12.15 11.30 -1.92
CA VAL A 136 -11.95 10.56 -3.16
C VAL A 136 -10.49 10.19 -3.33
N TRP A 137 -10.24 8.91 -3.62
CA TRP A 137 -8.92 8.39 -3.94
C TRP A 137 -8.98 7.57 -5.22
N ALA A 138 -8.20 7.94 -6.24
CA ALA A 138 -8.17 7.26 -7.54
C ALA A 138 -9.57 7.07 -8.16
N GLY A 139 -10.42 8.09 -8.04
CA GLY A 139 -11.81 8.06 -8.52
C GLY A 139 -12.80 7.29 -7.63
N GLN A 140 -12.33 6.62 -6.57
CA GLN A 140 -13.19 5.90 -5.63
C GLN A 140 -13.54 6.75 -4.42
N ARG A 141 -14.81 6.76 -4.01
CA ARG A 141 -15.22 7.41 -2.76
C ARG A 141 -14.63 6.65 -1.58
N VAL A 142 -14.09 7.40 -0.64
CA VAL A 142 -13.51 6.89 0.59
C VAL A 142 -14.39 7.32 1.76
N ASP A 143 -14.70 6.36 2.61
CA ASP A 143 -15.23 6.55 3.95
C ASP A 143 -14.67 5.40 4.81
N ALA A 144 -13.66 5.70 5.62
CA ALA A 144 -12.93 4.71 6.38
C ALA A 144 -12.64 5.20 7.79
N THR A 145 -13.00 4.37 8.77
CA THR A 145 -12.64 4.59 10.18
C THR A 145 -11.48 3.70 10.58
N TYR A 146 -10.60 4.25 11.41
CA TYR A 146 -9.44 3.59 11.99
C TYR A 146 -9.51 3.74 13.50
N ASP A 147 -9.19 2.67 14.20
CA ASP A 147 -9.00 2.64 15.64
C ASP A 147 -7.80 1.74 15.93
N ARG A 148 -7.43 1.62 17.21
CA ARG A 148 -6.26 0.83 17.63
C ARG A 148 -6.63 -0.20 18.70
N ARG A 149 -7.83 -0.80 18.62
CA ARG A 149 -8.34 -1.67 19.71
C ARG A 149 -7.80 -3.10 19.74
N ASP A 150 -7.17 -3.55 18.65
CA ASP A 150 -6.55 -4.87 18.54
C ASP A 150 -5.31 -4.80 17.61
N GLY A 151 -4.55 -5.89 17.55
CA GLY A 151 -3.29 -5.96 16.78
C GLY A 151 -3.45 -5.75 15.28
N CYS A 152 -4.54 -6.22 14.69
CA CYS A 152 -4.77 -6.04 13.25
C CYS A 152 -5.07 -4.57 12.94
N ARG A 153 -5.81 -3.90 13.81
CA ARG A 153 -6.16 -2.48 13.65
C ARG A 153 -4.97 -1.58 13.89
N ILE A 154 -4.13 -1.89 14.88
CA ILE A 154 -2.83 -1.22 15.07
C ILE A 154 -1.97 -1.37 13.82
N ALA A 155 -1.85 -2.58 13.25
CA ALA A 155 -1.08 -2.80 12.03
C ALA A 155 -1.67 -2.03 10.83
N ARG A 156 -3.00 -1.93 10.74
CA ARG A 156 -3.68 -1.14 9.71
C ARG A 156 -3.39 0.36 9.87
N TRP A 157 -3.46 0.89 11.09
CA TRP A 157 -3.08 2.28 11.39
C TRP A 157 -1.63 2.56 10.96
N ASN A 158 -0.69 1.72 11.41
CA ASN A 158 0.73 1.94 11.23
C ASN A 158 1.16 1.90 9.75
N ARG A 159 0.48 1.11 8.91
CA ARG A 159 0.75 1.08 7.45
C ARG A 159 0.47 2.40 6.76
N LEU A 160 -0.40 3.22 7.32
CA LEU A 160 -0.77 4.52 6.76
C LEU A 160 0.04 5.67 7.33
N VAL A 161 0.96 5.46 8.27
CA VAL A 161 1.85 6.53 8.72
C VAL A 161 2.73 6.98 7.53
N PRO A 162 2.80 8.29 7.20
CA PRO A 162 2.38 9.43 8.02
C PRO A 162 1.01 10.07 7.66
N LEU A 163 0.12 9.46 6.86
CA LEU A 163 -1.28 9.93 6.71
C LEU A 163 -1.99 9.99 8.06
N LEU A 164 -1.76 8.99 8.90
CA LEU A 164 -2.18 8.98 10.29
C LEU A 164 -0.97 9.32 11.17
N PRO A 165 -1.18 9.95 12.33
CA PRO A 165 -0.05 10.31 13.20
C PRO A 165 0.65 9.05 13.71
N ASP A 166 1.97 9.16 13.86
CA ASP A 166 2.76 8.15 14.53
C ASP A 166 2.52 8.23 16.05
N LEU A 167 2.02 7.12 16.60
CA LEU A 167 1.69 6.94 18.01
C LEU A 167 2.58 5.87 18.66
N GLY A 168 3.59 5.38 17.96
CA GLY A 168 4.42 4.28 18.41
C GLY A 168 3.69 2.93 18.49
N PRO A 169 4.37 1.89 19.00
CA PRO A 169 3.74 0.60 19.28
C PRO A 169 2.65 0.74 20.34
N ALA A 170 1.82 -0.28 20.50
CA ALA A 170 0.88 -0.34 21.62
C ALA A 170 1.64 -0.18 22.94
N ALA A 171 1.16 0.72 23.81
CA ALA A 171 1.66 0.79 25.18
C ALA A 171 1.29 -0.54 25.86
N SER A 172 2.31 -1.30 26.25
CA SER A 172 2.16 -2.53 27.04
C SER A 172 2.04 -2.20 28.52
#